data_AF-A0A519EMI6-F1
#
_entry.id   AF-A0A519EMI6-F1
#
_cell.length_a   1.000
_cell.length_b   1.000
_cell.length_c   1.000
_cell.angle_alpha   90.00
_cell.angle_beta   90.00
_cell.angle_gamma   90.00
#
_symmetry.space_group_name_H-M   'P 1'
#
loop_
_entity.id
_entity.type
_entity.pdbx_description
1 polymer ?
#
loop_
_entity_poly.entity_id
_entity_poly.type
_entity_poly.pdbx_seq_one_letter_code
_entity_poly.pdbx_strand_id
1 'polypeptide(L)'
;MRLKSGACAIALLLASTLASAQTATPPAGEYIYEGGAGTLTVKPGGRFDISTVGANAHSCSLDGTIVQGKAKLADSTCVVTFTTSATQVVVGTNGSDRCSEQCGARAGFEGSYIKPSAACTTKAVATTRKTFKRQYDAKDYATALTTLAPVLTDCDTTLDWIDKGRIRNDLALVQLRAGDRAACLKTLQPLAEDAGKTDSAIKEDYPPADADLYLGVVRAARTNLKLCKG
;
A
#
# COMPACT_ATOMS: atom_id res chain seq x y z
N MET A 1 68.12 31.29 38.19
CA MET A 1 67.01 31.14 39.16
C MET A 1 65.71 31.54 38.46
N ARG A 2 64.69 30.66 38.53
CA ARG A 2 63.29 30.79 38.06
C ARG A 2 62.99 30.52 36.57
N LEU A 3 62.66 29.27 36.29
CA LEU A 3 61.84 28.77 35.18
C LEU A 3 60.43 29.39 35.22
N LYS A 4 59.82 29.62 34.05
CA LYS A 4 58.36 29.53 33.88
C LYS A 4 58.01 28.87 32.54
N SER A 5 57.52 27.65 32.66
CA SER A 5 56.84 26.85 31.63
C SER A 5 55.52 27.50 31.23
N GLY A 6 55.18 27.45 29.93
CA GLY A 6 53.86 27.78 29.41
C GLY A 6 53.40 26.70 28.44
N ALA A 7 52.55 25.79 28.92
CA ALA A 7 51.93 24.73 28.15
C ALA A 7 50.83 25.30 27.24
N CYS A 8 50.87 24.99 25.95
CA CYS A 8 49.82 25.34 24.99
C CYS A 8 48.82 24.17 24.91
N ALA A 9 47.66 24.33 25.52
CA ALA A 9 46.58 23.34 25.48
C ALA A 9 45.80 23.47 24.16
N ILE A 10 45.73 22.39 23.39
CA ILE A 10 44.89 22.23 22.20
C ILE A 10 43.48 21.85 22.69
N ALA A 11 42.51 22.74 22.54
CA ALA A 11 41.11 22.45 22.81
C ALA A 11 40.42 21.91 21.54
N LEU A 12 40.17 20.60 21.49
CA LEU A 12 39.25 20.00 20.52
C LEU A 12 37.80 20.26 20.95
N LEU A 13 37.10 21.12 20.22
CA LEU A 13 35.65 21.29 20.32
C LEU A 13 34.96 20.19 19.50
N LEU A 14 34.49 19.14 20.18
CA LEU A 14 33.54 18.17 19.66
C LEU A 14 32.17 18.84 19.53
N ALA A 15 31.81 19.28 18.33
CA ALA A 15 30.45 19.68 18.00
C ALA A 15 29.60 18.42 17.80
N SER A 16 28.96 17.95 18.88
CA SER A 16 27.89 16.96 18.81
C SER A 16 26.65 17.59 18.19
N THR A 17 26.48 17.43 16.88
CA THR A 17 25.23 17.74 16.19
C THR A 17 24.17 16.74 16.66
N LEU A 18 23.36 17.14 17.64
CA LEU A 18 22.08 16.48 17.92
C LEU A 18 21.19 16.67 16.68
N ALA A 19 21.02 15.62 15.89
CA ALA A 19 19.98 15.58 14.87
C ALA A 19 18.63 15.58 15.58
N SER A 20 18.06 16.77 15.82
CA SER A 20 16.66 16.88 16.18
C SER A 20 15.84 16.35 15.01
N ALA A 21 15.16 15.22 15.20
CA ALA A 21 14.10 14.80 14.30
C ALA A 21 13.06 15.92 14.27
N GLN A 22 13.10 16.79 13.25
CA GLN A 22 12.06 17.78 13.06
C GLN A 22 10.75 17.02 12.84
N THR A 23 9.83 17.14 13.80
CA THR A 23 8.45 16.69 13.68
C THR A 23 7.72 17.58 12.68
N ALA A 24 8.11 17.44 11.41
CA ALA A 24 7.54 18.17 10.30
C ALA A 24 6.22 17.53 9.89
N THR A 25 5.21 18.36 9.61
CA THR A 25 3.99 17.92 8.96
C THR A 25 4.35 17.21 7.65
N PRO A 26 3.79 16.01 7.36
CA PRO A 26 4.04 15.33 6.10
C PRO A 26 3.79 16.25 4.90
N PRO A 27 4.58 16.15 3.82
CA PRO A 27 4.31 16.87 2.59
C PRO A 27 2.89 16.58 2.09
N ALA A 28 2.24 17.59 1.50
CA ALA A 28 0.95 17.39 0.87
C ALA A 28 1.05 16.33 -0.25
N GLY A 29 0.03 15.50 -0.36
CA GLY A 29 -0.02 14.39 -1.32
C GLY A 29 -0.89 13.24 -0.86
N GLU A 30 -1.06 12.28 -1.76
CA GLU A 30 -1.63 10.95 -1.48
C GLU A 30 -0.50 10.02 -1.03
N TYR A 31 -0.80 9.22 -0.01
CA TYR A 31 0.01 8.11 0.45
C TYR A 31 -0.92 6.89 0.54
N ILE A 32 -0.39 5.71 0.23
CA ILE A 32 -1.15 4.46 0.20
C ILE A 32 -0.70 3.59 1.37
N TYR A 33 -1.65 3.10 2.16
CA TYR A 33 -1.37 2.16 3.23
C TYR A 33 -0.61 0.95 2.68
N GLU A 34 0.44 0.51 3.35
CA GLU A 34 1.23 -0.63 2.89
C GLU A 34 0.34 -1.85 2.65
N GLY A 35 0.47 -2.45 1.46
CA GLY A 35 -0.44 -3.50 1.00
C GLY A 35 -1.77 -2.99 0.43
N GLY A 36 -1.91 -1.69 0.14
CA GLY A 36 -2.97 -1.11 -0.68
C GLY A 36 -4.35 -0.98 -0.03
N ALA A 37 -4.50 -1.38 1.23
CA ALA A 37 -5.81 -1.45 1.90
C ALA A 37 -6.36 -0.10 2.39
N GLY A 38 -5.82 1.02 1.93
CA GLY A 38 -6.26 2.34 2.36
C GLY A 38 -5.36 3.49 1.89
N THR A 39 -5.73 4.70 2.27
CA THR A 39 -5.03 5.93 1.90
C THR A 39 -4.90 6.90 3.07
N LEU A 40 -3.84 7.70 3.03
CA LEU A 40 -3.67 8.93 3.77
C LEU A 40 -3.54 10.05 2.74
N THR A 41 -4.43 11.03 2.78
CA THR A 41 -4.32 12.26 1.99
C THR A 41 -3.92 13.40 2.90
N VAL A 42 -2.82 14.09 2.59
CA VAL A 42 -2.41 15.32 3.27
C VAL A 42 -2.61 16.50 2.32
N LYS A 43 -3.40 17.47 2.75
CA LYS A 43 -3.70 18.71 2.03
C LYS A 43 -2.74 19.82 2.43
N PRO A 44 -2.62 20.90 1.62
CA PRO A 44 -1.93 22.12 2.05
C PRO A 44 -2.45 22.61 3.40
N GLY A 45 -1.56 23.11 4.26
CA GLY A 45 -1.91 23.53 5.62
C GLY A 45 -2.04 22.39 6.64
N GLY A 46 -1.73 21.15 6.26
CA GLY A 46 -1.64 20.03 7.20
C GLY A 46 -2.97 19.35 7.51
N ARG A 47 -4.07 19.73 6.86
CA ARG A 47 -5.32 18.97 6.94
C ARG A 47 -5.10 17.58 6.36
N PHE A 48 -5.57 16.54 7.01
CA PHE A 48 -5.44 15.17 6.54
C PHE A 48 -6.76 14.42 6.57
N ASP A 49 -6.84 13.38 5.74
CA ASP A 49 -7.92 12.41 5.70
C ASP A 49 -7.29 11.02 5.58
N ILE A 50 -7.65 10.09 6.46
CA ILE A 50 -7.28 8.67 6.38
C ILE A 50 -8.54 7.85 6.13
N SER A 51 -8.44 6.88 5.22
CA SER A 51 -9.45 5.84 5.06
C SER A 51 -8.77 4.50 4.82
N THR A 52 -9.11 3.49 5.63
CA THR A 52 -8.60 2.12 5.48
C THR A 52 -9.75 1.13 5.51
N VAL A 53 -9.54 -0.02 4.88
CA VAL A 53 -10.43 -1.17 4.90
C VAL A 53 -9.66 -2.33 5.50
N GLY A 54 -10.16 -2.85 6.61
CA GLY A 54 -9.67 -4.06 7.23
C GLY A 54 -10.49 -5.29 6.83
N ALA A 55 -10.25 -6.39 7.54
CA ALA A 55 -10.88 -7.67 7.25
C ALA A 55 -12.41 -7.58 7.33
N ASN A 56 -13.09 -8.38 6.51
CA ASN A 56 -14.55 -8.40 6.39
C ASN A 56 -15.16 -7.02 6.05
N ALA A 57 -14.45 -6.23 5.24
CA ALA A 57 -14.86 -4.89 4.82
C ALA A 57 -15.18 -3.91 5.97
N HIS A 58 -14.64 -4.13 7.18
CA HIS A 58 -14.68 -3.10 8.22
C HIS A 58 -13.83 -1.91 7.78
N SER A 59 -14.33 -0.70 7.97
CA SER A 59 -13.61 0.51 7.61
C SER A 59 -13.09 1.25 8.84
N CYS A 60 -12.04 2.02 8.63
CA CYS A 60 -11.65 3.08 9.54
C CYS A 60 -11.49 4.39 8.77
N SER A 61 -12.05 5.47 9.30
CA SER A 61 -11.95 6.79 8.70
C SER A 61 -11.71 7.83 9.78
N LEU A 62 -10.71 8.68 9.59
CA LEU A 62 -10.43 9.80 10.49
C LEU A 62 -9.85 10.97 9.70
N ASP A 63 -10.16 12.17 10.16
CA ASP A 63 -9.63 13.40 9.59
C ASP A 63 -9.24 14.37 10.71
N GLY A 64 -8.49 15.41 10.32
CA GLY A 64 -8.07 16.44 11.26
C GLY A 64 -7.01 17.34 10.69
N THR A 65 -6.27 18.01 11.57
CA THR A 65 -5.17 18.90 11.19
C THR A 65 -3.88 18.47 11.90
N ILE A 66 -2.84 18.25 11.13
CA ILE A 66 -1.50 17.90 11.60
C ILE A 66 -0.78 19.18 12.00
N VAL A 67 -0.47 19.29 13.29
CA VAL A 67 0.36 20.34 13.87
C VAL A 67 1.61 19.69 14.46
N GLN A 68 2.78 20.02 13.91
CA GLN A 68 4.08 19.50 14.36
C GLN A 68 4.10 17.96 14.43
N GLY A 69 3.65 17.30 13.36
CA GLY A 69 3.64 15.83 13.26
C GLY A 69 2.61 15.13 14.14
N LYS A 70 1.64 15.85 14.71
CA LYS A 70 0.58 15.28 15.56
C LYS A 70 -0.79 15.83 15.19
N ALA A 71 -1.83 15.03 15.40
CA ALA A 71 -3.22 15.48 15.34
C ALA A 71 -3.99 14.97 16.55
N LYS A 72 -4.61 15.87 17.31
CA LYS A 72 -5.55 15.50 18.36
C LYS A 72 -6.94 15.36 17.74
N LEU A 73 -7.59 14.21 17.93
CA LEU A 73 -8.95 14.02 17.44
C LEU A 73 -9.94 14.82 18.31
N ALA A 74 -10.98 15.37 17.69
CA ALA A 74 -11.99 16.16 18.37
C ALA A 74 -12.66 15.34 19.49
N ASP A 75 -12.88 15.98 20.64
CA ASP A 75 -13.55 15.38 21.82
C ASP A 75 -12.95 14.05 22.30
N SER A 76 -11.67 13.82 22.00
CA SER A 76 -10.98 12.57 22.31
C SER A 76 -9.62 12.82 22.98
N THR A 77 -9.18 11.83 23.77
CA THR A 77 -7.81 11.73 24.27
C THR A 77 -6.87 11.11 23.25
N CYS A 78 -7.38 10.67 22.09
CA CYS A 78 -6.57 10.15 21.02
C CYS A 78 -5.69 11.23 20.38
N VAL A 79 -4.39 10.96 20.31
CA VAL A 79 -3.43 11.74 19.57
C VAL A 79 -2.78 10.85 18.52
N VAL A 80 -3.01 11.19 17.26
CA VAL A 80 -2.37 10.56 16.10
C VAL A 80 -1.01 11.20 15.89
N THR A 81 -0.01 10.39 15.57
CA THR A 81 1.37 10.79 15.34
C THR A 81 1.76 10.44 13.90
N PHE A 82 2.54 11.32 13.27
CA PHE A 82 2.98 11.19 11.89
C PHE A 82 4.50 11.32 11.86
N THR A 83 5.17 10.21 11.56
CA THR A 83 6.63 10.18 11.42
C THR A 83 6.99 10.07 9.95
N THR A 84 7.70 11.07 9.44
CA THR A 84 7.98 11.21 8.00
C THR A 84 9.36 10.68 7.64
N SER A 85 9.47 10.11 6.46
CA SER A 85 10.73 9.83 5.76
C SER A 85 10.62 10.30 4.30
N ALA A 86 11.66 10.05 3.49
CA ALA A 86 11.65 10.41 2.07
C ALA A 86 10.49 9.76 1.28
N THR A 87 10.10 8.54 1.64
CA THR A 87 9.17 7.71 0.85
C THR A 87 7.93 7.28 1.61
N GLN A 88 7.86 7.48 2.93
CA GLN A 88 6.74 6.99 3.74
C GLN A 88 6.39 7.92 4.89
N VAL A 89 5.15 7.82 5.34
CA VAL A 89 4.63 8.36 6.59
C VAL A 89 4.22 7.19 7.47
N VAL A 90 4.83 7.05 8.64
CA VAL A 90 4.39 6.08 9.65
C VAL A 90 3.37 6.77 10.55
N VAL A 91 2.16 6.24 10.57
CA VAL A 91 1.07 6.72 11.41
C VAL A 91 0.98 5.83 12.65
N GLY A 92 1.00 6.45 13.82
CA GLY A 92 0.84 5.77 15.11
C GLY A 92 -0.04 6.58 16.04
N THR A 93 -0.21 6.11 17.28
CA THR A 93 -1.05 6.79 18.28
C THR A 93 -0.33 6.93 19.62
N ASN A 94 -0.94 7.68 20.54
CA ASN A 94 -0.50 7.76 21.94
C ASN A 94 -0.92 6.53 22.79
N GLY A 95 -1.40 5.44 22.17
CA GLY A 95 -1.84 4.23 22.87
C GLY A 95 -3.16 4.37 23.64
N SER A 96 -3.91 5.45 23.41
CA SER A 96 -5.24 5.63 24.00
C SER A 96 -6.26 4.72 23.29
N ASP A 97 -7.01 3.90 24.03
CA ASP A 97 -8.06 3.03 23.47
C ASP A 97 -9.09 3.80 22.63
N ARG A 98 -9.31 5.08 22.97
CA ARG A 98 -10.16 6.03 22.21
C ARG A 98 -9.77 6.20 20.73
N CYS A 99 -8.54 5.84 20.34
CA CYS A 99 -8.13 5.90 18.94
C CYS A 99 -8.86 4.88 18.07
N SER A 100 -9.17 3.70 18.61
CA SER A 100 -9.93 2.66 17.90
C SER A 100 -11.42 2.98 17.74
N GLU A 101 -11.96 3.96 18.48
CA GLU A 101 -13.39 4.32 18.40
C GLU A 101 -13.80 4.86 17.01
N GLN A 102 -12.83 5.30 16.20
CA GLN A 102 -13.05 5.75 14.82
C GLN A 102 -13.09 4.60 13.81
N CYS A 103 -12.82 3.37 14.25
CA CYS A 103 -12.68 2.22 13.38
C CYS A 103 -13.75 1.15 13.68
N GLY A 104 -14.15 0.40 12.66
CA GLY A 104 -14.85 -0.86 12.85
C GLY A 104 -13.95 -1.91 13.51
N ALA A 105 -14.57 -2.94 14.13
CA ALA A 105 -13.89 -3.94 14.97
C ALA A 105 -12.69 -4.69 14.35
N ARG A 106 -12.55 -4.66 13.02
CA ARG A 106 -11.47 -5.33 12.28
C ARG A 106 -10.70 -4.37 11.37
N ALA A 107 -10.80 -3.08 11.63
CA ALA A 107 -10.11 -2.03 10.90
C ALA A 107 -9.20 -1.24 11.84
N GLY A 108 -8.12 -0.71 11.28
CA GLY A 108 -7.16 0.14 11.97
C GLY A 108 -6.52 1.10 10.97
N PHE A 109 -5.92 2.16 11.49
CA PHE A 109 -5.24 3.16 10.68
C PHE A 109 -3.75 3.30 11.02
N GLU A 110 -3.28 2.73 12.13
CA GLU A 110 -1.83 2.73 12.41
C GLU A 110 -1.10 1.86 11.39
N GLY A 111 0.04 2.35 10.90
CA GLY A 111 0.87 1.63 9.93
C GLY A 111 1.68 2.55 9.03
N SER A 112 2.32 1.92 8.04
CA SER A 112 3.12 2.61 7.04
C SER A 112 2.26 3.06 5.86
N TYR A 113 2.35 4.34 5.51
CA TYR A 113 1.73 4.92 4.32
C TYR A 113 2.81 5.33 3.34
N ILE A 114 2.87 4.63 2.21
CA ILE A 114 3.90 4.78 1.19
C ILE A 114 3.49 5.88 0.21
N LYS A 115 4.40 6.79 -0.10
CA LYS A 115 4.21 7.75 -1.19
C LYS A 115 4.32 6.99 -2.52
N PRO A 116 3.22 6.80 -3.28
CA PRO A 116 3.29 6.04 -4.51
C PRO A 116 4.10 6.81 -5.56
N SER A 117 4.74 6.08 -6.46
CA SER A 117 5.20 6.65 -7.73
C SER A 117 4.00 7.14 -8.54
N ALA A 118 4.23 8.02 -9.52
CA ALA A 118 3.14 8.52 -10.37
C ALA A 118 2.35 7.39 -11.06
N ALA A 119 3.02 6.29 -11.42
CA ALA A 119 2.42 5.12 -12.05
C ALA A 119 1.59 4.26 -11.07
N CYS A 120 1.89 4.33 -9.76
CA CYS A 120 1.29 3.50 -8.72
C CYS A 120 0.21 4.20 -7.90
N THR A 121 -0.19 5.41 -8.29
CA THR A 121 -1.40 6.03 -7.72
C THR A 121 -2.63 5.19 -8.06
N THR A 122 -3.64 5.18 -7.18
CA THR A 122 -4.91 4.47 -7.39
C THR A 122 -5.52 4.81 -8.76
N LYS A 123 -5.46 6.09 -9.15
CA LYS A 123 -5.96 6.57 -10.44
C LYS A 123 -5.12 6.06 -11.63
N ALA A 124 -3.79 6.06 -11.51
CA ALA A 124 -2.91 5.59 -12.57
C ALA A 124 -3.04 4.09 -12.81
N VAL A 125 -3.13 3.28 -11.75
CA VAL A 125 -3.38 1.84 -11.84
C VAL A 125 -4.71 1.56 -12.53
N ALA A 126 -5.79 2.22 -12.11
CA ALA A 126 -7.11 2.07 -12.73
C ALA A 126 -7.10 2.48 -14.23
N THR A 127 -6.39 3.55 -14.57
CA THR A 127 -6.24 4.02 -15.95
C THR A 127 -5.44 3.04 -16.81
N THR A 128 -4.37 2.48 -16.24
CA THR A 128 -3.53 1.46 -16.88
C THR A 128 -4.33 0.20 -17.17
N ARG A 129 -5.11 -0.30 -16.20
CA ARG A 129 -6.01 -1.45 -16.41
C ARG A 129 -7.07 -1.21 -17.48
N LYS A 130 -7.66 -0.01 -17.54
CA LYS A 130 -8.59 0.38 -18.62
C LYS A 130 -7.90 0.39 -19.99
N THR A 131 -6.65 0.85 -20.04
CA THR A 131 -5.85 0.90 -21.28
C THR A 131 -5.46 -0.49 -21.75
N PHE A 132 -4.98 -1.31 -20.83
CA PHE A 132 -4.74 -2.74 -21.04
C PHE A 132 -5.96 -3.42 -21.67
N LYS A 133 -7.15 -3.22 -21.09
CA LYS A 133 -8.38 -3.83 -21.61
C LYS A 133 -8.65 -3.44 -23.06
N ARG A 134 -8.50 -2.16 -23.41
CA ARG A 134 -8.69 -1.70 -24.80
C ARG A 134 -7.71 -2.36 -25.77
N GLN A 135 -6.43 -2.47 -25.38
CA GLN A 135 -5.40 -3.11 -26.20
C GLN A 135 -5.64 -4.62 -26.34
N TYR A 136 -6.02 -5.28 -25.25
CA TYR A 136 -6.38 -6.70 -25.25
C TYR A 136 -7.59 -6.97 -26.17
N ASP A 137 -8.64 -6.15 -26.07
CA ASP A 137 -9.84 -6.27 -26.91
C ASP A 137 -9.51 -6.01 -28.40
N ALA A 138 -8.55 -5.13 -28.69
CA ALA A 138 -7.99 -4.90 -30.03
C ALA A 138 -7.03 -6.01 -30.50
N LYS A 139 -6.78 -7.03 -29.67
CA LYS A 139 -5.82 -8.12 -29.90
C LYS A 139 -4.36 -7.67 -30.03
N ASP A 140 -4.04 -6.47 -29.57
CA ASP A 140 -2.67 -5.98 -29.45
C ASP A 140 -2.04 -6.52 -28.16
N TYR A 141 -1.77 -7.82 -28.14
CA TYR A 141 -1.35 -8.53 -26.94
C TYR A 141 0.06 -8.13 -26.49
N ALA A 142 0.95 -7.79 -27.42
CA ALA A 142 2.28 -7.31 -27.09
C ALA A 142 2.20 -5.98 -26.32
N THR A 143 1.48 -4.99 -26.85
CA THR A 143 1.33 -3.70 -26.17
C THR A 143 0.55 -3.84 -24.87
N ALA A 144 -0.52 -4.66 -24.84
CA ALA A 144 -1.27 -4.94 -23.62
C ALA A 144 -0.38 -5.50 -22.51
N LEU A 145 0.49 -6.49 -22.83
CA LEU A 145 1.43 -7.05 -21.87
C LEU A 145 2.39 -5.99 -21.33
N THR A 146 3.00 -5.19 -22.21
CA THR A 146 3.93 -4.11 -21.79
C THR A 146 3.25 -3.02 -20.96
N THR A 147 1.96 -2.79 -21.18
CA THR A 147 1.18 -1.80 -20.44
C THR A 147 0.87 -2.25 -19.02
N LEU A 148 0.51 -3.51 -18.81
CA LEU A 148 0.04 -3.99 -17.51
C LEU A 148 1.13 -4.61 -16.63
N ALA A 149 2.13 -5.29 -17.23
CA ALA A 149 3.11 -6.06 -16.46
C ALA A 149 3.87 -5.24 -15.39
N PRO A 150 4.30 -3.98 -15.67
CA PRO A 150 5.00 -3.16 -14.68
C PRO A 150 4.16 -2.82 -13.44
N VAL A 151 2.83 -2.81 -13.55
CA VAL A 151 1.97 -2.50 -12.40
C VAL A 151 2.16 -3.52 -11.28
N LEU A 152 2.29 -4.81 -11.62
CA LEU A 152 2.43 -5.85 -10.61
C LEU A 152 3.82 -5.85 -9.95
N THR A 153 4.87 -5.42 -10.66
CA THR A 153 6.24 -5.37 -10.14
C THR A 153 6.51 -4.08 -9.37
N ASP A 154 6.13 -2.94 -9.95
CA ASP A 154 6.57 -1.63 -9.48
C ASP A 154 5.65 -1.08 -8.37
N CYS A 155 4.40 -1.56 -8.33
CA CYS A 155 3.39 -1.12 -7.37
C CYS A 155 3.08 -2.17 -6.29
N ASP A 156 3.88 -3.23 -6.16
CA ASP A 156 3.56 -4.37 -5.28
C ASP A 156 3.28 -3.93 -3.83
N THR A 157 4.05 -3.01 -3.28
CA THR A 157 3.88 -2.55 -1.89
C THR A 157 2.63 -1.68 -1.66
N THR A 158 1.99 -1.21 -2.73
CA THR A 158 0.82 -0.31 -2.66
C THR A 158 -0.43 -0.88 -3.34
N LEU A 159 -0.37 -2.11 -3.86
CA LEU A 159 -1.54 -2.80 -4.42
C LEU A 159 -2.19 -3.67 -3.35
N ASP A 160 -3.52 -3.64 -3.28
CA ASP A 160 -4.26 -4.58 -2.44
C ASP A 160 -4.25 -5.99 -3.04
N TRP A 161 -4.41 -6.98 -2.18
CA TRP A 161 -4.29 -8.39 -2.54
C TRP A 161 -5.36 -8.84 -3.55
N ILE A 162 -6.57 -8.24 -3.54
CA ILE A 162 -7.61 -8.51 -4.52
C ILE A 162 -7.18 -7.97 -5.89
N ASP A 163 -6.73 -6.72 -5.95
CA ASP A 163 -6.28 -6.12 -7.21
C ASP A 163 -5.01 -6.79 -7.75
N LYS A 164 -4.07 -7.21 -6.90
CA LYS A 164 -2.95 -8.08 -7.33
C LYS A 164 -3.48 -9.36 -7.98
N GLY A 165 -4.48 -10.00 -7.37
CA GLY A 165 -5.10 -11.21 -7.93
C GLY A 165 -5.82 -10.97 -9.26
N ARG A 166 -6.51 -9.84 -9.42
CA ARG A 166 -7.14 -9.43 -10.69
C ARG A 166 -6.09 -9.17 -11.77
N ILE A 167 -5.04 -8.42 -11.46
CA ILE A 167 -3.95 -8.10 -12.39
C ILE A 167 -3.23 -9.38 -12.83
N ARG A 168 -2.97 -10.33 -11.93
CA ARG A 168 -2.41 -11.64 -12.29
C ARG A 168 -3.29 -12.39 -13.29
N ASN A 169 -4.61 -12.38 -13.11
CA ASN A 169 -5.54 -12.99 -14.06
C ASN A 169 -5.53 -12.30 -15.43
N ASP A 170 -5.53 -10.98 -15.45
CA ASP A 170 -5.46 -10.17 -16.68
C ASP A 170 -4.15 -10.46 -17.44
N LEU A 171 -3.00 -10.46 -16.73
CA LEU A 171 -1.68 -10.75 -17.28
C LEU A 171 -1.56 -12.18 -17.82
N ALA A 172 -2.06 -13.15 -17.08
CA ALA A 172 -2.04 -14.55 -17.48
C ALA A 172 -2.80 -14.78 -18.79
N LEU A 173 -3.97 -14.14 -18.93
CA LEU A 173 -4.78 -14.26 -20.12
C LEU A 173 -4.09 -13.63 -21.35
N VAL A 174 -3.48 -12.44 -21.23
CA VAL A 174 -2.74 -11.85 -22.35
C VAL A 174 -1.49 -12.66 -22.72
N GLN A 175 -0.78 -13.23 -21.74
CA GLN A 175 0.37 -14.10 -21.99
C GLN A 175 -0.04 -15.34 -22.77
N LEU A 176 -1.15 -15.97 -22.39
CA LEU A 176 -1.73 -17.10 -23.14
C LEU A 176 -2.06 -16.71 -24.58
N ARG A 177 -2.69 -15.54 -24.79
CA ARG A 177 -3.06 -15.06 -26.13
C ARG A 177 -1.85 -14.70 -26.99
N ALA A 178 -0.75 -14.29 -26.36
CA ALA A 178 0.54 -14.11 -27.01
C ALA A 178 1.29 -15.42 -27.28
N GLY A 179 0.73 -16.57 -26.88
CA GLY A 179 1.33 -17.90 -27.07
C GLY A 179 2.27 -18.37 -25.95
N ASP A 180 2.45 -17.57 -24.90
CA ASP A 180 3.35 -17.87 -23.79
C ASP A 180 2.60 -18.53 -22.62
N ARG A 181 2.39 -19.84 -22.76
CA ARG A 181 1.75 -20.67 -21.70
C ARG A 181 2.60 -20.75 -20.44
N ALA A 182 3.92 -20.77 -20.57
CA ALA A 182 4.83 -20.88 -19.43
C ALA A 182 4.75 -19.62 -18.54
N ALA A 183 4.78 -18.43 -19.13
CA ALA A 183 4.57 -17.18 -18.41
C ALA A 183 3.16 -17.12 -17.80
N CYS A 184 2.12 -17.56 -18.52
CA CYS A 184 0.78 -17.62 -17.95
C CYS A 184 0.73 -18.45 -16.65
N LEU A 185 1.28 -19.67 -16.66
CA LEU A 185 1.29 -20.55 -15.49
C LEU A 185 2.09 -19.93 -14.34
N LYS A 186 3.23 -19.31 -14.64
CA LYS A 186 4.05 -18.62 -13.64
C LYS A 186 3.30 -17.46 -12.98
N THR A 187 2.60 -16.65 -13.77
CA THR A 187 1.82 -15.50 -13.29
C THR A 187 0.69 -15.92 -12.36
N LEU A 188 0.04 -17.07 -12.63
CA LEU A 188 -1.07 -17.59 -11.82
C LEU A 188 -0.63 -18.45 -10.63
N GLN A 189 0.64 -18.81 -10.52
CA GLN A 189 1.15 -19.67 -9.45
C GLN A 189 0.70 -19.21 -8.05
N PRO A 190 0.75 -17.92 -7.68
CA PRO A 190 0.33 -17.47 -6.35
C PRO A 190 -1.17 -17.67 -6.06
N LEU A 191 -2.00 -17.91 -7.08
CA LEU A 191 -3.44 -18.14 -6.95
C LEU A 191 -3.81 -19.63 -7.06
N ALA A 192 -2.83 -20.51 -7.31
CA ALA A 192 -3.10 -21.90 -7.67
C ALA A 192 -3.73 -22.72 -6.54
N GLU A 193 -3.34 -22.46 -5.29
CA GLU A 193 -3.90 -23.14 -4.12
C GLU A 193 -5.40 -22.84 -3.98
N ASP A 194 -5.76 -21.56 -3.87
CA ASP A 194 -7.16 -21.15 -3.75
C ASP A 194 -7.98 -21.50 -4.99
N ALA A 195 -7.40 -21.43 -6.19
CA ALA A 195 -8.06 -21.87 -7.42
C ALA A 195 -8.39 -23.37 -7.40
N GLY A 196 -7.64 -24.17 -6.64
CA GLY A 196 -7.88 -25.60 -6.41
C GLY A 196 -9.02 -25.90 -5.44
N LYS A 197 -9.46 -24.91 -4.64
CA LYS A 197 -10.56 -25.06 -3.67
C LYS A 197 -11.92 -24.85 -4.34
N THR A 198 -12.98 -25.33 -3.69
CA THR A 198 -14.37 -25.02 -4.07
C THR A 198 -14.74 -23.61 -3.60
N ASP A 199 -15.79 -23.02 -4.19
CA ASP A 199 -16.25 -21.71 -3.75
C ASP A 199 -16.76 -21.72 -2.31
N SER A 200 -17.33 -22.84 -1.83
CA SER A 200 -17.74 -23.00 -0.43
C SER A 200 -16.53 -23.02 0.51
N ALA A 201 -15.47 -23.75 0.16
CA ALA A 201 -14.24 -23.76 0.95
C ALA A 201 -13.61 -22.36 1.04
N ILE A 202 -13.64 -21.57 -0.05
CA ILE A 202 -13.19 -20.16 0.01
C ILE A 202 -14.07 -19.33 0.96
N LYS A 203 -15.38 -19.55 0.99
CA LYS A 203 -16.27 -18.85 1.93
C LYS A 203 -16.09 -19.27 3.39
N GLU A 204 -15.57 -20.47 3.62
CA GLU A 204 -15.23 -20.97 4.96
C GLU A 204 -13.87 -20.46 5.42
N ASP A 205 -12.90 -20.34 4.51
CA ASP A 205 -11.53 -19.90 4.79
C ASP A 205 -11.40 -18.37 5.01
N TYR A 206 -12.29 -17.58 4.41
CA TYR A 206 -12.20 -16.11 4.41
C TYR A 206 -13.41 -15.45 5.08
N PRO A 207 -13.25 -14.26 5.69
CA PRO A 207 -14.40 -13.51 6.18
C PRO A 207 -15.42 -13.22 5.07
N PRO A 208 -16.73 -13.16 5.37
CA PRO A 208 -17.79 -13.11 4.36
C PRO A 208 -17.58 -12.07 3.25
N ALA A 209 -17.29 -10.81 3.60
CA ALA A 209 -17.10 -9.75 2.60
C ALA A 209 -15.82 -9.94 1.78
N ASP A 210 -14.75 -10.45 2.40
CA ASP A 210 -13.48 -10.71 1.71
C ASP A 210 -13.64 -11.89 0.74
N ALA A 211 -14.35 -12.94 1.16
CA ALA A 211 -14.70 -14.07 0.30
C ALA A 211 -15.52 -13.63 -0.91
N ASP A 212 -16.55 -12.81 -0.71
CA ASP A 212 -17.41 -12.32 -1.80
C ASP A 212 -16.62 -11.49 -2.83
N LEU A 213 -15.69 -10.65 -2.38
CA LEU A 213 -14.81 -9.88 -3.25
C LEU A 213 -13.77 -10.76 -3.98
N TYR A 214 -13.24 -11.78 -3.29
CA TYR A 214 -12.15 -12.61 -3.79
C TYR A 214 -12.62 -13.74 -4.72
N LEU A 215 -13.85 -14.24 -4.56
CA LEU A 215 -14.37 -15.34 -5.37
C LEU A 215 -14.28 -15.08 -6.88
N GLY A 216 -14.46 -13.84 -7.32
CA GLY A 216 -14.28 -13.46 -8.72
C GLY A 216 -12.85 -13.71 -9.22
N VAL A 217 -11.84 -13.41 -8.39
CA VAL A 217 -10.42 -13.65 -8.68
C VAL A 217 -10.13 -15.14 -8.74
N VAL A 218 -10.62 -15.91 -7.75
CA VAL A 218 -10.39 -17.35 -7.66
C VAL A 218 -11.02 -18.09 -8.84
N ARG A 219 -12.26 -17.76 -9.20
CA ARG A 219 -12.96 -18.36 -10.35
C ARG A 219 -12.24 -18.06 -11.67
N ALA A 220 -11.76 -16.83 -11.84
CA ALA A 220 -10.95 -16.45 -12.99
C ALA A 220 -9.64 -17.27 -13.02
N ALA A 221 -8.94 -17.39 -11.88
CA ALA A 221 -7.68 -18.13 -11.79
C ALA A 221 -7.88 -19.61 -12.11
N ARG A 222 -8.94 -20.24 -11.58
CA ARG A 222 -9.31 -21.63 -11.88
C ARG A 222 -9.53 -21.86 -13.38
N THR A 223 -10.18 -20.91 -14.04
CA THR A 223 -10.44 -20.97 -15.49
C THR A 223 -9.14 -20.78 -16.28
N ASN A 224 -8.38 -19.74 -15.97
CA ASN A 224 -7.16 -19.39 -16.68
C ASN A 224 -6.05 -20.44 -16.50
N LEU A 225 -5.92 -21.04 -15.31
CA LEU A 225 -4.98 -22.14 -15.07
C LEU A 225 -5.26 -23.35 -15.96
N LYS A 226 -6.54 -23.69 -16.20
CA LYS A 226 -6.90 -24.78 -17.12
C LYS A 226 -6.50 -24.43 -18.55
N LEU A 227 -6.83 -23.22 -19.00
CA LEU A 227 -6.49 -22.74 -20.35
C LEU A 227 -4.97 -22.73 -20.60
N CYS A 228 -4.18 -22.39 -19.59
CA CYS A 228 -2.73 -22.30 -19.73
C CYS A 228 -2.01 -23.65 -19.67
N LYS A 229 -2.63 -24.69 -19.09
CA LYS A 229 -2.11 -26.06 -19.13
C LYS A 229 -2.31 -26.74 -20.50
N GLY A 230 -3.34 -26.32 -21.25
CA GLY A 230 -3.73 -26.95 -22.51
C GLY A 230 -4.83 -27.98 -22.29
#